data_AF-A0A2I0P1C8-F1
#
_entry.id   AF-A0A2I0P1C8-F1
#
_cell.length_a   1.000
_cell.length_b   1.000
_cell.length_c   1.000
_cell.angle_alpha   90.00
_cell.angle_beta   90.00
_cell.angle_gamma   90.00
#
_symmetry.space_group_name_H-M   'P 1'
#
loop_
_entity.id
_entity.type
_entity.pdbx_description
1 polymer ?
#
loop_
_entity_poly.entity_id
_entity_poly.type
_entity_poly.pdbx_seq_one_letter_code
_entity_poly.pdbx_strand_id
1 'polypeptide(L)' 'MREVIFNQLDSFSQIIEKFRIDGNIAEGVPDPELEECAQDAADACPIAIIEIWD' A
#
# COMPACT_ATOMS: atom_id res chain seq x y z
N MET A 1 -5.16 8.77 5.60
CA MET A 1 -4.65 8.07 4.40
C MET A 1 -5.72 7.07 3.94
N ARG A 2 -6.39 7.33 2.81
CA ARG A 2 -7.39 6.42 2.21
C ARG A 2 -6.89 5.96 0.84
N GLU A 3 -5.73 5.33 0.82
CA GLU A 3 -5.10 4.77 -0.40
C GLU A 3 -5.46 3.30 -0.59
N VAL A 4 -5.93 2.64 0.48
CA VAL A 4 -6.34 1.25 0.49
C VAL A 4 -7.84 1.10 0.77
N ILE A 5 -8.44 0.07 0.21
CA ILE A 5 -9.79 -0.40 0.47
C ILE A 5 -9.76 -1.85 0.94
N PHE A 6 -10.70 -2.21 1.81
CA PHE A 6 -10.86 -3.58 2.26
C PHE A 6 -11.47 -4.43 1.14
N ASN A 7 -10.82 -5.53 0.79
CA ASN A 7 -11.32 -6.53 -0.14
C ASN A 7 -12.15 -7.59 0.61
N GLN A 8 -13.42 -7.74 0.26
CA GLN A 8 -14.30 -8.72 0.92
C GLN A 8 -14.06 -10.17 0.47
N LEU A 9 -13.32 -10.39 -0.62
CA LEU A 9 -13.07 -11.73 -1.16
C LEU A 9 -12.01 -12.50 -0.36
N ASP A 10 -10.93 -11.82 0.03
CA ASP A 10 -9.80 -12.40 0.75
C ASP A 10 -9.60 -11.78 2.15
N SER A 11 -10.42 -10.80 2.52
CA SER A 11 -10.33 -10.06 3.79
C SER A 11 -9.03 -9.27 3.99
N PHE A 12 -8.28 -9.01 2.91
CA PHE A 12 -7.09 -8.16 2.93
C PHE A 12 -7.39 -6.75 2.44
N SER A 13 -6.53 -5.81 2.81
CA SER A 13 -6.53 -4.48 2.22
C SER A 13 -5.84 -4.50 0.86
N GLN A 14 -6.37 -3.74 -0.09
CA GLN A 14 -5.78 -3.56 -1.42
C GLN A 14 -5.73 -2.07 -1.77
N ILE A 15 -4.80 -1.68 -2.63
CA ILE A 15 -4.69 -0.31 -3.11
C ILE A 15 -5.90 0.05 -3.98
N ILE A 16 -6.42 1.27 -3.85
CA ILE A 16 -7.51 1.78 -4.69
C ILE A 16 -7.00 1.95 -6.12
N GLU A 17 -7.82 1.59 -7.11
CA GLU A 17 -7.44 1.55 -8.53
C GLU A 17 -6.66 2.78 -9.03
N LYS A 18 -7.07 4.00 -8.65
CA LYS A 18 -6.41 5.25 -9.08
C LYS A 18 -4.95 5.40 -8.65
N PHE A 19 -4.53 4.64 -7.63
CA PHE A 19 -3.18 4.71 -7.07
C PHE A 19 -2.33 3.51 -7.47
N ARG A 20 -2.88 2.51 -8.18
CA ARG A 20 -2.15 1.29 -8.55
C ARG A 20 -1.13 1.54 -9.64
N ILE A 21 0.03 0.90 -9.52
CA ILE A 21 1.00 0.80 -10.62
C ILE A 21 0.63 -0.41 -11.47
N ASP A 22 0.48 -0.22 -12.79
CA ASP A 22 0.18 -1.29 -13.76
C ASP A 22 -1.01 -2.19 -13.38
N GLY A 23 -1.95 -1.66 -12.60
CA GLY A 23 -3.12 -2.40 -12.10
C GLY A 23 -2.84 -3.37 -10.94
N ASN A 24 -1.61 -3.42 -10.42
CA ASN A 24 -1.23 -4.25 -9.29
C ASN A 24 -1.95 -3.79 -8.01
N ILE A 25 -2.60 -4.72 -7.31
CA ILE A 25 -3.38 -4.44 -6.11
C ILE A 25 -2.50 -4.18 -4.86
N ALA A 26 -1.22 -4.54 -4.93
CA ALA A 26 -0.25 -4.45 -3.84
C ALA A 26 0.81 -3.36 -4.06
N GLU A 27 0.91 -2.78 -5.26
CA GLU A 27 1.85 -1.71 -5.57
C GLU A 27 1.12 -0.44 -6.01
N GLY A 28 1.56 0.71 -5.48
CA GLY A 28 0.94 1.98 -5.77
C GLY A 28 1.84 3.17 -5.52
N VAL A 29 1.41 4.32 -6.05
CA VAL A 29 2.10 5.61 -5.87
C VAL A 29 1.24 6.48 -4.96
N PRO A 30 1.80 7.05 -3.88
CA PRO A 30 1.09 7.98 -3.02
C PRO A 30 0.75 9.28 -3.78
N ASP A 31 -0.20 10.04 -3.27
CA ASP A 31 -0.39 11.41 -3.75
C ASP A 31 0.91 12.21 -3.53
N PRO A 32 1.37 13.05 -4.48
CA PRO A 32 2.64 13.77 -4.35
C PRO A 32 2.74 14.65 -3.09
N GLU A 33 1.60 15.19 -2.63
CA GLU A 33 1.51 15.99 -1.40
C GLU A 33 1.70 15.14 -0.13
N LEU A 34 1.57 13.81 -0.24
CA LEU A 34 1.66 12.85 0.86
C LEU A 34 2.88 11.93 0.73
N GLU A 35 3.73 12.11 -0.29
CA GLU A 35 4.89 11.25 -0.55
C GLU A 35 5.84 11.18 0.65
N GLU A 36 6.20 12.32 1.25
CA GLU A 36 7.04 12.39 2.44
C GLU A 36 6.38 11.69 3.64
N CYS A 37 5.07 11.92 3.85
CA CYS A 37 4.32 11.30 4.94
C CYS A 37 4.20 9.78 4.77
N ALA A 38 4.01 9.31 3.53
CA ALA A 38 3.96 7.90 3.19
C ALA A 38 5.33 7.24 3.40
N GLN A 39 6.42 7.91 3.02
CA GLN A 39 7.78 7.44 3.23
C GLN A 39 8.13 7.37 4.72
N ASP A 40 7.85 8.42 5.49
CA ASP A 40 8.06 8.43 6.95
C ASP A 40 7.28 7.30 7.64
N ALA A 41 6.04 7.05 7.22
CA ALA A 41 5.23 5.97 7.75
C ALA A 41 5.78 4.58 7.38
N ALA A 42 6.31 4.42 6.16
CA ALA A 42 6.95 3.19 5.72
C ALA A 42 8.24 2.92 6.54
N ASP A 43 9.08 3.94 6.72
CA ASP A 43 10.33 3.86 7.48
C ASP A 43 10.10 3.62 8.97
N ALA A 44 9.00 4.15 9.52
CA ALA A 44 8.60 3.92 10.92
C ALA A 44 7.95 2.55 11.15
N CYS A 45 7.58 1.82 10.10
CA CYS A 45 6.85 0.56 10.25
C CYS A 45 7.82 -0.58 10.61
N PRO A 46 7.73 -1.18 11.82
CA PRO A 46 8.66 -2.24 12.25
C PRO A 46 8.48 -3.55 11.44
N ILE A 47 7.49 -3.59 10.55
CA ILE A 47 7.05 -4.73 9.74
C ILE A 47 7.43 -4.53 8.27
N ALA A 48 8.43 -3.69 7.96
CA ALA A 48 8.80 -3.24 6.62
C ALA A 48 9.14 -4.33 5.58
N ILE A 49 9.05 -5.62 5.93
CA ILE A 49 9.32 -6.73 5.01
C ILE A 49 8.30 -7.84 5.30
N ILE A 50 7.28 -8.01 4.45
CA ILE A 50 6.63 -9.31 4.31
C ILE A 50 7.44 -10.08 3.27
N GLU A 51 8.35 -10.92 3.73
CA GLU A 51 9.01 -11.95 2.93
C GLU A 51 8.30 -13.29 3.18
N ILE A 52 7.82 -13.93 2.12
CA ILE A 52 7.32 -15.30 2.17
C ILE A 52 8.41 -16.20 1.60
N TRP A 53 9.00 -17.04 2.44
CA TRP A 53 9.88 -18.13 2.02
C TRP A 53 9.05 -19.42 2.09
N ASP A 54 9.21 -20.32 1.10
CA ASP A 54 8.46 -21.59 0.95
C ASP A 54 8.25 -22.38 2.26
#